data_AF-A0A7T0LJ96-F1
#
_entry.id   AF-A0A7T0LJ96-F1
#
_cell.length_a   1.000
_cell.length_b   1.000
_cell.length_c   1.000
_cell.angle_alpha   90.00
_cell.angle_beta   90.00
_cell.angle_gamma   90.00
#
_symmetry.space_group_name_H-M   'P 1'
#
loop_
_entity.id
_entity.type
_entity.pdbx_description
1 polymer ?
#
loop_
_entity_poly.entity_id
_entity_poly.type
_entity_poly.pdbx_seq_one_letter_code
_entity_poly.pdbx_strand_id
1 'polypeptide(L)'
;MKFSPTHIVVLLVLVLLIFGAGKLPEIAGSIGKSMKVFKKEVKELREDDGASATPVEPAQIQQPQQGTYYTQPTQMGQTAPQQHTDGTTPQA
;
A
#
# COMPACT_ATOMS: atom_id res chain seq x y z
N MET A 1 -12.02 -20.17 38.43
CA MET A 1 -11.76 -18.79 37.95
C MET A 1 -12.61 -18.57 36.71
N LYS A 2 -13.63 -17.71 36.78
CA LYS A 2 -14.63 -17.55 35.72
C LYS A 2 -14.22 -16.36 34.87
N PHE A 3 -13.56 -16.62 33.73
CA PHE A 3 -13.33 -15.58 32.72
C PHE A 3 -14.65 -15.24 32.05
N SER A 4 -15.35 -14.25 32.61
CA SER A 4 -16.58 -13.73 32.01
C SER A 4 -16.22 -12.75 30.88
N PRO A 5 -16.96 -12.75 29.75
CA PRO A 5 -16.74 -11.83 28.62
C PRO A 5 -16.61 -10.36 29.02
N THR A 6 -17.26 -9.96 30.13
CA THR A 6 -17.15 -8.63 30.73
C THR A 6 -15.71 -8.21 31.03
N HIS A 7 -14.84 -9.12 31.47
CA HIS A 7 -13.44 -8.79 31.76
C HIS A 7 -12.68 -8.41 30.49
N ILE A 8 -12.97 -9.09 29.38
CA ILE A 8 -12.36 -8.80 28.08
C ILE A 8 -12.79 -7.40 27.60
N VAL A 9 -14.07 -7.06 27.77
CA VAL A 9 -14.58 -5.72 27.40
C VAL A 9 -13.89 -4.63 28.22
N VAL A 10 -13.74 -4.82 29.54
CA VAL A 10 -13.04 -3.85 30.41
C VAL A 10 -11.58 -3.67 29.98
N LEU A 11 -10.87 -4.75 29.66
CA LEU A 11 -9.50 -4.66 29.14
C LEU A 11 -9.43 -3.94 27.79
N LEU A 12 -10.36 -4.21 26.88
CA LEU A 12 -10.44 -3.52 25.59
C LEU A 12 -10.63 -2.02 25.76
N VAL A 13 -11.51 -1.61 26.67
CA VAL A 13 -11.72 -0.19 27.00
C VAL A 13 -10.44 0.44 27.55
N LEU A 14 -9.69 -0.26 28.40
CA LEU A 14 -8.43 0.25 28.96
C LEU A 14 -7.36 0.43 27.87
N VAL A 15 -7.25 -0.52 26.95
CA VAL A 15 -6.36 -0.41 25.77
C VAL A 15 -6.80 0.75 24.88
N LEU A 16 -8.09 0.90 24.62
CA LEU A 16 -8.62 2.04 23.85
C LEU A 16 -8.35 3.40 24.52
N LEU A 17 -8.32 3.47 25.85
CA LEU A 17 -7.96 4.70 26.56
C LEU A 17 -6.48 5.06 26.40
N ILE A 18 -5.58 4.08 26.45
CA ILE A 18 -4.13 4.31 26.35
C ILE A 18 -3.73 4.58 24.89
N PHE A 19 -4.21 3.77 23.96
CA PHE A 19 -3.83 3.84 22.55
C PHE A 19 -4.73 4.78 21.74
N GLY A 20 -5.96 5.03 22.19
CA GLY A 20 -6.96 5.82 21.46
C GLY A 20 -7.78 4.98 20.47
N ALA A 21 -9.03 5.40 20.23
CA ALA A 21 -9.96 4.71 19.33
C ALA A 21 -9.51 4.66 17.86
N GLY A 22 -8.63 5.58 17.42
CA GLY A 22 -8.11 5.61 16.05
C GLY A 22 -6.90 4.69 15.82
N LYS A 23 -6.10 4.37 16.84
CA LYS A 23 -4.85 3.60 16.67
C LYS A 23 -5.08 2.10 16.56
N LEU A 24 -6.08 1.57 17.28
CA LEU A 24 -6.46 0.17 17.17
C LEU A 24 -6.89 -0.27 15.75
N PRO A 25 -7.80 0.44 15.04
CA PRO A 25 -8.17 0.06 13.67
C PRO A 25 -7.03 0.26 12.67
N GLU A 26 -6.15 1.24 12.88
CA GLU A 26 -4.95 1.47 12.07
C GLU A 26 -3.99 0.27 12.15
N ILE A 27 -3.68 -0.18 13.38
CA ILE A 27 -2.81 -1.33 13.64
C ILE A 27 -3.47 -2.64 13.19
N ALA A 28 -4.75 -2.84 13.49
CA ALA A 28 -5.47 -4.04 13.04
C ALA A 28 -5.55 -4.12 11.51
N GLY A 29 -5.69 -2.98 10.83
CA GLY A 29 -5.72 -2.90 9.37
C GLY A 29 -4.40 -3.32 8.72
N SER A 30 -3.25 -2.88 9.26
CA SER A 30 -1.94 -3.28 8.73
C SER A 30 -1.62 -4.76 9.02
N ILE A 31 -1.89 -5.23 10.24
CA ILE A 31 -1.71 -6.64 10.63
C ILE A 31 -2.62 -7.54 9.80
N GLY A 32 -3.88 -7.16 9.58
CA GLY A 32 -4.85 -7.94 8.80
C GLY A 32 -4.42 -8.13 7.34
N LYS A 33 -3.84 -7.08 6.72
CA LYS A 33 -3.27 -7.17 5.37
C LYS A 33 -2.08 -8.15 5.33
N SER A 34 -1.14 -8.04 6.27
CA SER A 34 0.00 -8.95 6.36
C SER A 34 -0.42 -10.40 6.62
N MET A 35 -1.38 -10.62 7.52
CA MET A 35 -1.96 -11.94 7.78
C MET A 35 -2.66 -12.53 6.55
N LYS A 36 -3.33 -11.72 5.73
CA LYS A 36 -3.98 -12.18 4.49
C LYS A 36 -2.96 -12.68 3.48
N VAL A 37 -1.85 -11.97 3.31
CA VAL A 37 -0.75 -12.37 2.42
C VAL A 37 -0.10 -13.65 2.95
N PHE A 38 0.29 -13.65 4.23
CA PHE A 38 0.87 -14.83 4.87
C PHE A 38 -0.05 -16.06 4.79
N LYS A 39 -1.37 -15.88 4.99
CA LYS A 39 -2.34 -16.98 4.87
C LYS A 39 -2.39 -17.56 3.45
N LYS A 40 -2.27 -16.72 2.42
CA LYS A 40 -2.24 -17.16 1.02
C LYS A 40 -0.97 -17.93 0.73
N GLU A 41 0.20 -17.37 1.07
CA GLU A 41 1.48 -18.03 0.85
C GLU A 41 1.56 -19.37 1.60
N VAL A 42 1.14 -19.41 2.87
CA VAL A 42 1.09 -20.67 3.65
C VAL A 42 0.08 -21.66 3.08
N LYS A 43 -0.99 -21.19 2.44
CA LYS A 43 -1.98 -22.05 1.79
C LYS A 43 -1.43 -22.62 0.48
N GLU A 44 -0.78 -21.80 -0.35
CA GLU A 44 -0.10 -22.25 -1.58
C GLU A 44 0.99 -23.27 -1.29
N LEU A 45 1.81 -23.04 -0.25
CA LEU A 45 2.82 -24.01 0.21
C LEU A 45 2.22 -25.33 0.71
N ARG A 46 0.97 -25.32 1.20
CA ARG A 46 0.26 -26.53 1.64
C ARG A 46 -0.49 -27.22 0.51
N GLU A 47 -0.84 -26.49 -0.54
CA GLU A 47 -1.56 -26.97 -1.71
C GLU A 47 -0.63 -27.58 -2.76
N ASP A 48 0.66 -27.20 -2.78
CA ASP A 48 1.70 -27.82 -3.61
C ASP A 48 1.97 -29.31 -3.23
N ASP A 49 1.53 -29.73 -2.04
CA ASP A 49 1.54 -31.13 -1.58
C ASP A 49 0.22 -31.91 -1.87
N GLY A 50 -0.83 -31.29 -2.45
CA GLY A 50 -2.09 -31.99 -2.69
C GLY A 50 -3.24 -31.17 -3.30
N ALA A 51 -3.48 -31.38 -4.59
CA ALA A 51 -4.71 -31.21 -5.38
C ALA A 51 -5.76 -30.14 -4.97
N SER A 52 -5.83 -29.11 -5.81
CA SER A 52 -7.02 -28.34 -6.25
C SER A 52 -7.90 -27.60 -5.22
N ALA A 53 -7.85 -26.26 -5.24
CA ALA A 53 -9.03 -25.37 -5.38
C ALA A 53 -8.66 -23.88 -5.52
N THR A 54 -8.59 -23.37 -6.76
CA THR A 54 -8.79 -21.94 -7.10
C THR A 54 -10.31 -21.66 -6.99
N PRO A 55 -10.80 -20.60 -6.30
CA PRO A 55 -10.66 -19.23 -6.80
C PRO A 55 -10.61 -18.11 -5.75
N VAL A 56 -9.86 -17.03 -6.01
CA VAL A 56 -10.21 -15.68 -5.52
C VAL A 56 -9.63 -14.59 -6.44
N GLU A 57 -10.45 -14.19 -7.42
CA GLU A 57 -10.45 -12.87 -8.05
C GLU A 57 -11.72 -12.13 -7.56
N PRO A 58 -11.79 -10.78 -7.44
CA PRO A 58 -10.87 -9.74 -7.89
C PRO A 58 -10.19 -8.95 -6.77
N ALA A 59 -8.94 -8.57 -7.04
CA ALA A 59 -8.36 -7.37 -6.48
C ALA A 59 -9.12 -6.16 -7.04
N GLN A 60 -9.97 -5.53 -6.23
CA GLN A 60 -10.35 -4.15 -6.50
C GLN A 60 -9.14 -3.25 -6.20
N ILE A 61 -8.35 -3.01 -7.23
CA ILE A 61 -7.59 -1.78 -7.38
C ILE A 61 -8.59 -0.63 -7.42
N GLN A 62 -8.77 0.05 -6.29
CA GLN A 62 -9.18 1.45 -6.34
C GLN A 62 -8.02 2.20 -7.01
N GLN A 63 -8.27 2.65 -8.25
CA GLN A 63 -7.43 3.58 -8.97
C GLN A 63 -7.00 4.72 -8.04
N PRO A 64 -5.71 5.12 -8.01
CA PRO A 64 -5.36 6.42 -7.49
C PRO A 64 -6.06 7.45 -8.39
N GLN A 65 -7.08 8.13 -7.83
CA GLN A 65 -7.66 9.28 -8.50
C GLN A 65 -6.56 10.32 -8.70
N GLN A 66 -6.39 10.69 -9.96
CA GLN A 66 -5.46 11.72 -10.42
C GLN A 66 -5.64 12.99 -9.59
N GLY A 67 -4.51 13.58 -9.19
CA GLY A 67 -4.47 14.95 -8.70
C GLY A 67 -3.63 15.12 -7.45
N THR A 68 -2.30 15.10 -7.61
CA THR A 68 -1.41 16.12 -7.03
C THR A 68 -0.06 16.01 -7.73
N TYR A 69 0.35 17.14 -8.29
CA TYR A 69 1.51 17.39 -9.13
C TYR A 69 2.82 16.78 -8.60
N TYR A 70 3.60 16.16 -9.50
CA TYR A 70 5.02 15.99 -9.28
C TYR A 70 5.67 17.38 -9.18
N THR A 71 6.24 17.73 -8.03
CA THR A 71 7.33 18.71 -7.99
C THR A 71 8.56 18.03 -8.57
N GLN A 72 8.87 18.39 -9.81
CA GLN A 72 10.15 18.06 -10.45
C GLN A 72 11.29 18.67 -9.61
N PRO A 73 12.25 17.88 -9.09
CA PRO A 73 13.48 18.45 -8.59
C PRO A 73 14.24 19.04 -9.77
N THR A 74 14.33 20.36 -9.83
CA THR A 74 15.19 21.09 -10.76
C THR A 74 16.63 20.60 -10.58
N GLN A 75 17.12 19.77 -11.50
CA GLN A 75 18.56 19.51 -11.61
C GLN A 75 19.22 20.79 -12.14
N MET A 76 19.79 21.58 -11.23
CA MET A 76 20.74 22.62 -11.62
C MET A 76 21.96 21.94 -12.26
N GLY A 77 22.10 22.04 -13.58
CA GLY A 77 23.34 21.65 -14.26
C GLY A 77 23.24 20.84 -15.54
N GLN A 78 22.07 20.73 -16.20
CA GLN A 78 22.01 20.11 -17.53
C GLN A 78 21.97 21.18 -18.62
N THR A 79 23.17 21.58 -19.04
CA THR A 79 23.45 22.29 -20.29
C THR A 79 22.86 21.52 -21.44
N ALA A 80 21.91 22.13 -22.17
CA ALA A 80 21.35 21.60 -23.40
C ALA A 80 22.42 21.49 -24.50
N PRO A 81 22.50 20.36 -25.21
CA PRO A 81 23.05 20.35 -26.55
C PRO A 81 22.02 19.80 -27.56
N GLN A 82 21.82 20.57 -28.63
CA GLN A 82 21.75 20.08 -30.01
C GLN A 82 20.36 19.63 -30.55
N GLN A 83 19.75 20.49 -31.36
CA GLN A 83 19.66 20.37 -32.84
C GLN A 83 18.34 20.86 -33.42
N HIS A 84 18.41 21.78 -34.39
CA HIS A 84 17.53 22.03 -35.55
C HIS A 84 17.88 23.43 -36.07
N THR A 85 18.07 23.77 -37.35
CA THR A 85 18.33 23.11 -38.63
C THR A 85 18.78 24.24 -39.55
N ASP A 86 19.63 23.90 -40.52
CA ASP A 86 20.06 24.63 -41.71
C ASP A 86 19.20 25.79 -42.25
N GLY A 87 19.92 26.80 -42.74
CA GLY A 87 19.57 27.49 -43.98
C GLY A 87 19.01 28.89 -43.84
N THR A 88 19.87 29.91 -44.04
CA THR A 88 19.67 31.01 -45.03
C THR A 88 20.73 32.10 -44.80
N THR A 89 21.73 32.14 -45.68
CA THR A 89 22.51 33.35 -46.02
C THR A 89 21.60 34.26 -46.87
N PRO A 90 21.49 35.57 -46.60
CA PRO A 90 22.31 36.54 -47.34
C PRO A 90 22.72 37.80 -46.56
N GLN A 91 24.00 38.17 -46.71
CA GLN A 91 24.46 39.47 -47.23
C GLN A 91 23.93 40.78 -46.59
N ALA A 92 24.81 41.47 -45.87
CA ALA A 92 25.05 42.92 -45.97
C ALA A 92 26.42 43.25 -45.37
#